data_AF-A0A1P8XEY3-F1
#
_entry.id   AF-A0A1P8XEY3-F1
#
_cell.length_a   1.000
_cell.length_b   1.000
_cell.length_c   1.000
_cell.angle_alpha   90.00
_cell.angle_beta   90.00
_cell.angle_gamma   90.00
#
_symmetry.space_group_name_H-M   'P 1'
#
loop_
_entity.id
_entity.type
_entity.pdbx_description
1 polymer ?
#
loop_
_entity_poly.entity_id
_entity_poly.type
_entity_poly.pdbx_seq_one_letter_code
_entity_poly.pdbx_strand_id
1 'polypeptide(L)'
;MEAVDDQDIKVMENRLRRAATRQGLRLEKSRTRDPQASDYGTYQLVDIETNTIAKCGTRRGYGLGLNEIDEALNEGSLSWFHQQLTLEERIAVLSNPCGPLPTSLAERLMHRPGISMTYWVGSSDPTHWTLDAIAARRLLAVNSQLDDWWERLTEEQRCYITDHRGGELGADYAEVVQGASSDPINNPDALVVIVVRDAKNQHRFRLPPLVQAYVEMMAA
;
A
#
# COMPACT_ATOMS: atom_id res chain seq x y z
N MET A 1 -27.92 -23.47 3.35
CA MET A 1 -27.38 -22.18 2.91
C MET A 1 -28.10 -21.13 3.73
N GLU A 2 -27.52 -20.73 4.86
CA GLU A 2 -28.07 -19.66 5.69
C GLU A 2 -28.11 -18.39 4.83
N ALA A 3 -29.30 -17.82 4.65
CA ALA A 3 -29.43 -16.51 4.04
C ALA A 3 -28.77 -15.52 5.00
N VAL A 4 -27.61 -14.97 4.61
CA VAL A 4 -27.01 -13.83 5.30
C VAL A 4 -28.10 -12.76 5.36
N ASP A 5 -28.43 -12.29 6.56
CA ASP A 5 -29.53 -11.35 6.78
C ASP A 5 -29.28 -10.07 5.95
N ASP A 6 -30.31 -9.56 5.29
CA ASP A 6 -30.28 -8.30 4.54
C ASP A 6 -29.81 -7.15 5.44
N GLN A 7 -30.06 -7.26 6.74
CA GLN A 7 -29.58 -6.32 7.75
C GLN A 7 -28.06 -6.41 7.94
N ASP A 8 -27.48 -7.60 8.00
CA ASP A 8 -26.03 -7.81 8.13
C ASP A 8 -25.27 -7.29 6.91
N ILE A 9 -25.83 -7.49 5.71
CA ILE A 9 -25.29 -6.94 4.47
C ILE A 9 -25.24 -5.42 4.52
N LYS A 10 -26.32 -4.76 4.99
CA LYS A 10 -26.37 -3.29 5.13
C LYS A 10 -25.37 -2.77 6.16
N VAL A 11 -25.21 -3.47 7.28
CA VAL A 11 -24.24 -3.10 8.32
C VAL A 11 -22.83 -3.20 7.76
N MET A 12 -22.52 -4.30 7.08
CA MET A 12 -21.23 -4.52 6.41
C MET A 12 -20.95 -3.47 5.34
N GLU A 13 -21.92 -3.20 4.46
CA GLU A 13 -21.79 -2.18 3.41
C GLU A 13 -21.50 -0.80 4.01
N ASN A 14 -22.21 -0.40 5.07
CA ASN A 14 -21.98 0.88 5.73
C ASN A 14 -20.61 0.95 6.42
N ARG A 15 -20.14 -0.15 7.02
CA ARG A 15 -18.78 -0.26 7.56
C ARG A 15 -17.75 -0.05 6.45
N LEU A 16 -17.92 -0.72 5.32
CA LEU A 16 -17.01 -0.65 4.18
C LEU A 16 -17.02 0.72 3.49
N ARG A 17 -18.19 1.37 3.36
CA ARG A 17 -18.27 2.77 2.89
C ARG A 17 -17.43 3.71 3.74
N ARG A 18 -17.50 3.56 5.07
CA ARG A 18 -16.69 4.37 6.00
C ARG A 18 -15.20 4.04 5.89
N ALA A 19 -14.84 2.76 5.79
CA ALA A 19 -13.45 2.34 5.59
C ALA A 19 -12.89 2.90 4.28
N ALA A 20 -13.60 2.76 3.16
CA ALA A 20 -13.23 3.34 1.87
C ALA A 20 -13.08 4.86 1.97
N THR A 21 -14.06 5.56 2.56
CA THR A 21 -14.00 7.04 2.69
C THR A 21 -12.76 7.49 3.46
N ARG A 22 -12.39 6.79 4.53
CA ARG A 22 -11.18 7.09 5.30
C ARG A 22 -9.88 6.89 4.49
N GLN A 23 -9.89 6.05 3.47
CA GLN A 23 -8.77 5.79 2.55
C GLN A 23 -8.85 6.66 1.28
N GLY A 24 -9.73 7.68 1.24
CA GLY A 24 -9.94 8.52 0.06
C GLY A 24 -10.63 7.80 -1.11
N LEU A 25 -11.33 6.70 -0.83
CA LEU A 25 -12.06 5.89 -1.79
C LEU A 25 -13.57 6.00 -1.59
N ARG A 26 -14.32 5.79 -2.66
CA ARG A 26 -15.78 5.70 -2.67
C ARG A 26 -16.19 4.29 -3.06
N LEU A 27 -16.94 3.63 -2.18
CA LEU A 27 -17.61 2.37 -2.50
C LEU A 27 -18.87 2.67 -3.31
N GLU A 28 -18.92 2.16 -4.54
CA GLU A 28 -20.05 2.28 -5.45
C GLU A 28 -20.68 0.91 -5.68
N LYS A 29 -22.02 0.87 -5.65
CA LYS A 29 -22.82 -0.32 -5.96
C LYS A 29 -23.38 -0.20 -7.36
N SER A 30 -23.36 -1.28 -8.14
CA SER A 30 -24.00 -1.28 -9.46
C SER A 30 -25.47 -0.93 -9.35
N ARG A 31 -25.93 -0.10 -10.30
CA ARG A 31 -27.34 0.34 -10.40
C ARG A 31 -28.19 -0.65 -11.21
N THR A 32 -27.59 -1.70 -11.75
CA THR A 32 -28.26 -2.69 -12.59
C THR A 32 -29.34 -3.40 -11.78
N ARG A 33 -30.54 -3.48 -12.38
CA ARG A 33 -31.72 -4.12 -11.77
C ARG A 33 -31.99 -5.50 -12.32
N ASP A 34 -31.36 -5.86 -13.43
CA ASP A 34 -31.48 -7.18 -14.05
C ASP A 34 -30.66 -8.20 -13.24
N PRO A 35 -31.29 -9.17 -12.57
CA PRO A 35 -30.57 -10.18 -11.79
C PRO A 35 -29.66 -11.09 -12.62
N GLN A 36 -29.85 -11.16 -13.95
CA GLN A 36 -29.03 -11.97 -14.84
C GLN A 36 -27.76 -11.24 -15.32
N ALA A 37 -27.66 -9.93 -15.06
CA ALA A 37 -26.49 -9.16 -15.42
C ALA A 37 -25.32 -9.50 -14.49
N SER A 38 -24.13 -9.64 -15.06
CA SER A 38 -22.92 -10.03 -14.33
C SER A 38 -22.48 -9.03 -13.25
N ASP A 39 -22.97 -7.80 -13.31
CA ASP A 39 -22.68 -6.73 -12.35
C ASP A 39 -23.81 -6.51 -11.34
N TYR A 40 -24.92 -7.26 -11.42
CA TYR A 40 -26.06 -7.11 -10.52
C TYR A 40 -25.66 -7.33 -9.06
N GLY A 41 -25.97 -6.33 -8.21
CA GLY A 41 -25.69 -6.40 -6.78
C GLY A 41 -24.21 -6.35 -6.41
N THR A 42 -23.31 -6.11 -7.38
CA THR A 42 -21.86 -6.03 -7.17
C THR A 42 -21.39 -4.61 -6.90
N TYR A 43 -20.14 -4.48 -6.50
CA TYR A 43 -19.52 -3.25 -6.02
C TYR A 43 -18.21 -2.96 -6.75
N GLN A 44 -17.73 -1.72 -6.62
CA GLN A 44 -16.41 -1.27 -7.02
C GLN A 44 -15.90 -0.19 -6.06
N LEU A 45 -14.58 0.02 -6.06
CA LEU A 45 -13.95 1.14 -5.39
C LEU A 45 -13.52 2.18 -6.43
N VAL A 46 -13.86 3.43 -6.17
CA VAL A 46 -13.51 4.59 -6.99
C VAL A 46 -12.62 5.51 -6.17
N ASP A 47 -11.54 5.97 -6.77
CA ASP A 47 -10.65 6.97 -6.20
C ASP A 47 -11.37 8.34 -6.19
N ILE A 48 -11.50 8.99 -5.02
CA ILE A 48 -12.31 10.22 -4.91
C ILE A 48 -11.65 11.40 -5.63
N GLU A 49 -10.32 11.46 -5.60
CA GLU A 49 -9.54 12.59 -6.10
C GLU A 49 -9.47 12.61 -7.62
N THR A 50 -9.16 11.46 -8.22
CA THR A 50 -9.05 11.29 -9.67
C THR A 50 -10.37 10.90 -10.32
N ASN A 51 -11.35 10.48 -9.52
CA ASN A 51 -12.63 9.91 -9.97
C ASN A 51 -12.45 8.73 -10.94
N THR A 52 -11.37 7.95 -10.76
CA THR A 52 -11.05 6.75 -11.54
C THR A 52 -11.38 5.47 -10.78
N ILE A 53 -11.57 4.35 -11.49
CA ILE A 53 -11.84 3.07 -10.84
C ILE A 53 -10.57 2.57 -10.17
N ALA A 54 -10.59 2.50 -8.84
CA ALA A 54 -9.48 1.98 -8.05
C ALA A 54 -9.48 0.45 -8.00
N LYS A 55 -10.66 -0.18 -7.83
CA LYS A 55 -10.80 -1.64 -7.84
C LYS A 55 -12.14 -2.07 -8.41
N CYS A 56 -12.12 -3.05 -9.30
CA CYS A 56 -13.32 -3.70 -9.84
C CYS A 56 -13.05 -5.18 -10.17
N GLY A 57 -14.10 -5.97 -10.27
CA GLY A 57 -14.04 -7.40 -10.60
C GLY A 57 -14.12 -7.67 -12.11
N THR A 58 -14.51 -6.68 -12.93
CA THR A 58 -14.59 -6.82 -14.38
C THR A 58 -13.89 -5.68 -15.12
N ARG A 59 -13.47 -5.91 -16.36
CA ARG A 59 -12.87 -4.88 -17.23
C ARG A 59 -13.79 -3.68 -17.50
N ARG A 60 -15.09 -3.81 -17.26
CA ARG A 60 -16.09 -2.73 -17.48
C ARG A 60 -16.47 -2.01 -16.19
N GLY A 61 -15.79 -2.29 -15.07
CA GLY A 61 -16.18 -1.81 -13.74
C GLY A 61 -17.10 -2.79 -13.03
N TYR A 62 -17.31 -2.56 -11.72
CA TYR A 62 -18.11 -3.43 -10.84
C TYR A 62 -17.64 -4.89 -10.85
N GLY A 63 -18.39 -5.79 -10.21
CA GLY A 63 -18.07 -7.23 -10.15
C GLY A 63 -17.47 -7.72 -8.84
N LEU A 64 -17.22 -6.85 -7.85
CA LEU A 64 -16.73 -7.27 -6.54
C LEU A 64 -17.89 -7.51 -5.57
N GLY A 65 -17.78 -8.54 -4.73
CA GLY A 65 -18.61 -8.74 -3.54
C GLY A 65 -18.12 -7.92 -2.35
N LEU A 66 -18.94 -7.77 -1.30
CA LEU A 66 -18.55 -7.04 -0.09
C LEU A 66 -17.35 -7.65 0.62
N ASN A 67 -17.15 -8.97 0.56
CA ASN A 67 -15.98 -9.63 1.14
C ASN A 67 -14.69 -9.27 0.39
N GLU A 68 -14.73 -9.18 -0.94
CA GLU A 68 -13.58 -8.77 -1.75
C GLU A 68 -13.27 -7.28 -1.56
N ILE A 69 -14.29 -6.45 -1.30
CA ILE A 69 -14.13 -5.06 -0.89
C ILE A 69 -13.50 -4.98 0.51
N ASP A 70 -13.97 -5.78 1.46
CA ASP A 70 -13.41 -5.85 2.81
C ASP A 70 -11.95 -6.29 2.78
N GLU A 71 -11.63 -7.30 1.97
CA GLU A 71 -10.26 -7.74 1.72
C GLU A 71 -9.44 -6.62 1.09
N ALA A 72 -9.89 -5.99 0.01
CA ALA A 72 -9.16 -4.88 -0.62
C ALA A 72 -8.91 -3.69 0.34
N LEU A 73 -9.86 -3.41 1.24
CA LEU A 73 -9.73 -2.33 2.23
C LEU A 73 -8.90 -2.74 3.46
N ASN A 74 -8.90 -4.02 3.85
CA ASN A 74 -8.17 -4.58 4.99
C ASN A 74 -6.78 -5.12 4.64
N GLU A 75 -6.49 -5.38 3.36
CA GLU A 75 -5.14 -5.59 2.80
C GLU A 75 -4.34 -4.26 2.81
N GLY A 76 -4.53 -3.48 3.89
CA GLY A 76 -3.83 -2.28 4.39
C GLY A 76 -2.33 -2.39 4.46
N SER A 77 -1.86 -3.61 4.66
CA SER A 77 -0.47 -3.90 4.94
C SER A 77 0.35 -3.86 3.64
N LEU A 78 1.30 -2.92 3.55
CA LEU A 78 2.41 -2.97 2.58
C LEU A 78 3.37 -4.15 2.88
N SER A 79 2.83 -5.31 3.28
CA SER A 79 3.58 -6.54 3.53
C SER A 79 4.18 -7.09 2.27
N TRP A 80 3.42 -7.08 1.18
CA TRP A 80 3.93 -7.44 -0.14
C TRP A 80 5.17 -6.60 -0.53
N PHE A 81 5.17 -5.30 -0.22
CA PHE A 81 6.26 -4.39 -0.56
C PHE A 81 7.58 -4.82 0.10
N HIS A 82 7.55 -5.24 1.38
CA HIS A 82 8.78 -5.60 2.09
C HIS A 82 9.10 -7.10 2.10
N GLN A 83 8.14 -7.99 1.84
CA GLN A 83 8.36 -9.44 1.82
C GLN A 83 8.69 -9.97 0.42
N GLN A 84 8.20 -9.33 -0.65
CA GLN A 84 8.21 -9.91 -1.99
C GLN A 84 9.07 -9.14 -3.00
N LEU A 85 9.46 -7.91 -2.67
CA LEU A 85 10.34 -7.08 -3.50
C LEU A 85 11.77 -7.06 -2.98
N THR A 86 12.74 -7.02 -3.90
CA THR A 86 14.14 -6.69 -3.61
C THR A 86 14.30 -5.22 -3.26
N LEU A 87 15.47 -4.81 -2.75
CA LEU A 87 15.71 -3.39 -2.42
C LEU A 87 15.60 -2.48 -3.65
N GLU A 88 16.17 -2.89 -4.79
CA GLU A 88 16.10 -2.12 -6.04
C GLU A 88 14.66 -1.97 -6.53
N GLU A 89 13.87 -3.03 -6.48
CA GLU A 89 12.46 -2.98 -6.86
C GLU A 89 11.64 -2.10 -5.91
N ARG A 90 11.93 -2.14 -4.61
CA ARG A 90 11.32 -1.23 -3.63
C ARG A 90 11.63 0.22 -3.97
N ILE A 91 12.89 0.55 -4.24
CA ILE A 91 13.30 1.91 -4.62
C ILE A 91 12.56 2.36 -5.88
N ALA A 92 12.52 1.52 -6.92
CA ALA A 92 11.87 1.86 -8.18
C ALA A 92 10.35 2.05 -8.04
N VAL A 93 9.69 1.19 -7.25
CA VAL A 93 8.25 1.30 -6.98
C VAL A 93 7.96 2.50 -6.08
N LEU A 94 8.83 2.79 -5.12
CA LEU A 94 8.69 3.93 -4.22
C LEU A 94 8.92 5.25 -4.95
N SER A 95 9.88 5.34 -5.87
CA SER A 95 10.16 6.58 -6.61
C SER A 95 9.08 6.96 -7.62
N ASN A 96 8.32 5.98 -8.12
CA ASN A 96 7.20 6.23 -9.02
C ASN A 96 6.00 5.28 -8.77
N PRO A 97 5.23 5.47 -7.67
CA PRO A 97 4.17 4.53 -7.29
C PRO A 97 3.01 4.42 -8.28
N CYS A 98 2.79 5.45 -9.10
CA CYS A 98 1.75 5.45 -10.14
C CYS A 98 2.28 5.09 -11.53
N GLY A 99 3.58 4.82 -11.65
CA GLY A 99 4.25 4.53 -12.91
C GLY A 99 4.20 3.06 -13.32
N PRO A 100 4.74 2.75 -14.51
CA PRO A 100 4.97 1.36 -14.89
C PRO A 100 6.00 0.72 -13.95
N LEU A 101 5.76 -0.55 -13.62
CA LEU A 101 6.70 -1.35 -12.85
C LEU A 101 7.99 -1.59 -13.65
N PRO A 102 9.14 -1.78 -12.97
CA PRO A 102 10.34 -2.27 -13.64
C PRO A 102 10.06 -3.55 -14.43
N THR A 103 10.56 -3.63 -15.67
CA THR A 103 10.27 -4.77 -16.57
C THR A 103 10.64 -6.11 -15.94
N SER A 104 11.76 -6.18 -15.22
CA SER A 104 12.19 -7.38 -14.49
C SER A 104 11.21 -7.80 -13.39
N LEU A 105 10.60 -6.84 -12.69
CA LEU A 105 9.57 -7.08 -11.70
C LEU A 105 8.28 -7.56 -12.38
N ALA A 106 7.85 -6.89 -13.45
CA ALA A 106 6.66 -7.27 -14.20
C ALA A 106 6.76 -8.69 -14.77
N GLU A 107 7.89 -9.04 -15.39
CA GLU A 107 8.16 -10.39 -15.90
C GLU A 107 8.15 -11.44 -14.77
N ARG A 108 8.73 -11.11 -13.61
CA ARG A 108 8.73 -11.99 -12.44
C ARG A 108 7.32 -12.23 -11.90
N LEU A 109 6.48 -11.20 -11.87
CA LEU A 109 5.07 -11.29 -11.48
C LEU A 109 4.25 -12.11 -12.48
N MET A 110 4.50 -11.96 -13.78
CA MET A 110 3.85 -12.73 -14.85
C MET A 110 4.14 -14.24 -14.78
N HIS A 111 5.37 -14.62 -14.43
CA HIS A 111 5.82 -16.01 -14.49
C HIS A 111 5.78 -16.76 -13.14
N ARG A 112 5.49 -16.09 -12.03
CA ARG A 112 5.48 -16.70 -10.68
C ARG A 112 4.30 -16.21 -9.84
N PRO A 113 3.12 -16.86 -9.89
CA PRO A 113 1.95 -16.46 -9.10
C PRO A 113 2.10 -16.97 -7.65
N GLY A 114 3.08 -16.44 -6.93
CA GLY A 114 3.17 -16.52 -5.46
C GLY A 114 3.00 -15.15 -4.80
N ILE A 115 2.93 -14.10 -5.62
CA ILE A 115 2.68 -12.72 -5.24
C ILE A 115 1.22 -12.45 -5.56
N SER A 116 0.45 -11.95 -4.59
CA SER A 116 -0.98 -11.71 -4.76
C SER A 116 -1.22 -10.76 -5.93
N MET A 117 -2.06 -11.17 -6.90
CA MET A 117 -2.54 -10.32 -8.00
C MET A 117 -3.43 -9.17 -7.50
N THR A 118 -3.69 -9.09 -6.19
CA THR A 118 -4.52 -8.03 -5.59
C THR A 118 -3.86 -6.64 -5.67
N TYR A 119 -2.53 -6.54 -5.77
CA TYR A 119 -1.81 -5.27 -5.73
C TYR A 119 -1.32 -4.76 -7.10
N TRP A 120 -1.59 -5.49 -8.18
CA TRP A 120 -1.02 -5.21 -9.50
C TRP A 120 -2.10 -5.19 -10.56
N VAL A 121 -2.05 -4.21 -11.45
CA VAL A 121 -2.89 -4.13 -12.63
C VAL A 121 -2.02 -4.52 -13.82
N GLY A 122 -2.17 -5.76 -14.25
CA GLY A 122 -1.41 -6.34 -15.35
C GLY A 122 -2.10 -6.16 -16.70
N SER A 123 -1.28 -5.99 -17.74
CA SER A 123 -1.67 -6.09 -19.14
C SER A 123 -1.03 -7.34 -19.77
N SER A 124 -1.42 -7.69 -21.00
CA SER A 124 -0.70 -8.70 -21.79
C SER A 124 0.73 -8.27 -22.15
N ASP A 125 1.05 -6.99 -21.97
CA ASP A 125 2.37 -6.40 -22.14
C ASP A 125 3.00 -6.09 -20.75
N PRO A 126 4.17 -6.67 -20.41
CA PRO A 126 4.86 -6.45 -19.14
C PRO A 126 5.21 -4.97 -18.87
N THR A 127 5.37 -4.15 -19.91
CA THR A 127 5.71 -2.72 -19.76
C THR A 127 4.55 -1.85 -19.28
N HIS A 128 3.33 -2.39 -19.32
CA HIS A 128 2.10 -1.72 -18.89
C HIS A 128 1.60 -2.21 -17.52
N TRP A 129 2.40 -3.00 -16.81
CA TRP A 129 2.07 -3.39 -15.44
C TRP A 129 2.25 -2.21 -14.52
N THR A 130 1.24 -1.95 -13.70
CA THR A 130 1.22 -0.84 -12.73
C THR A 130 0.76 -1.37 -11.38
N LEU A 131 1.01 -0.59 -10.32
CA LEU A 131 0.37 -0.84 -9.04
C LEU A 131 -1.14 -0.61 -9.14
N ASP A 132 -1.89 -1.42 -8.41
CA ASP A 132 -3.28 -1.12 -8.12
C ASP A 132 -3.41 0.25 -7.46
N ALA A 133 -4.45 1.01 -7.82
CA ALA A 133 -4.59 2.40 -7.39
C ALA A 133 -4.57 2.56 -5.86
N ILE A 134 -5.09 1.58 -5.12
CA ILE A 134 -5.09 1.60 -3.65
C ILE A 134 -3.65 1.46 -3.13
N ALA A 135 -2.89 0.52 -3.69
CA ALA A 135 -1.50 0.29 -3.32
C ALA A 135 -0.61 1.50 -3.69
N ALA A 136 -0.84 2.09 -4.88
CA ALA A 136 -0.13 3.29 -5.34
C ALA A 136 -0.40 4.49 -4.43
N ARG A 137 -1.67 4.77 -4.11
CA ARG A 137 -2.10 5.86 -3.21
C ARG A 137 -1.48 5.73 -1.82
N ARG A 138 -1.43 4.51 -1.28
CA ARG A 138 -0.77 4.27 0.02
C ARG A 138 0.72 4.56 -0.04
N LEU A 139 1.42 4.08 -1.06
CA LEU A 139 2.85 4.37 -1.20
C LEU A 139 3.11 5.86 -1.40
N LEU A 140 2.22 6.59 -2.08
CA LEU A 140 2.29 8.05 -2.13
C LEU A 140 2.13 8.70 -0.75
N ALA A 141 1.14 8.27 0.04
CA ALA A 141 0.96 8.77 1.41
C ALA A 141 2.18 8.48 2.29
N VAL A 142 2.76 7.28 2.15
CA VAL A 142 4.00 6.90 2.85
C VAL A 142 5.18 7.76 2.40
N ASN A 143 5.33 8.03 1.09
CA ASN A 143 6.37 8.93 0.60
C ASN A 143 6.25 10.32 1.18
N SER A 144 5.07 10.94 1.12
CA SER A 144 4.87 12.27 1.68
C SER A 144 5.21 12.31 3.16
N GLN A 145 4.85 11.27 3.91
CA GLN A 145 5.21 11.15 5.32
C GLN A 145 6.73 11.03 5.54
N LEU A 146 7.44 10.29 4.68
CA LEU A 146 8.89 10.14 4.74
C LEU A 146 9.63 11.40 4.28
N ASP A 147 9.10 12.12 3.30
CA ASP A 147 9.58 13.44 2.87
C ASP A 147 9.49 14.43 4.03
N ASP A 148 8.33 14.57 4.66
CA ASP A 148 8.12 15.43 5.83
C ASP A 148 9.04 15.04 7.00
N TRP A 149 9.32 13.75 7.19
CA TRP A 149 10.27 13.29 8.18
C TRP A 149 11.70 13.66 7.82
N TRP A 150 12.13 13.39 6.58
CA TRP A 150 13.48 13.64 6.11
C TRP A 150 13.82 15.12 6.17
N GLU A 151 12.89 16.00 5.78
CA GLU A 151 13.03 17.45 5.85
C GLU A 151 13.22 17.97 7.28
N ARG A 152 12.61 17.32 8.29
CA ARG A 152 12.77 17.69 9.70
C ARG A 152 14.10 17.25 10.32
N LEU A 153 14.81 16.30 9.71
CA LEU A 153 16.11 15.84 10.20
C LEU A 153 17.19 16.90 10.02
N THR A 154 18.15 16.95 10.95
CA THR A 154 19.35 17.77 10.80
C THR A 154 20.27 17.16 9.73
N GLU A 155 21.17 17.98 9.18
CA GLU A 155 22.16 17.52 8.19
C GLU A 155 23.03 16.37 8.74
N GLU A 156 23.47 16.49 9.99
CA GLU A 156 24.23 15.43 10.69
C GLU A 156 23.44 14.12 10.79
N GLN A 157 22.15 14.20 11.14
CA GLN A 157 21.29 13.03 11.21
C GLN A 157 21.10 12.37 9.84
N ARG A 158 20.90 13.16 8.78
CA ARG A 158 20.78 12.65 7.41
C ARG A 158 22.07 11.97 6.97
N CYS A 159 23.22 12.60 7.16
CA CYS A 159 24.52 12.01 6.82
C CYS A 159 24.74 10.68 7.56
N TYR A 160 24.52 10.65 8.88
CA TYR A 160 24.71 9.44 9.66
C TYR A 160 23.80 8.29 9.21
N ILE A 161 22.51 8.56 9.02
CA ILE A 161 21.53 7.56 8.59
C ILE A 161 21.86 7.06 7.18
N THR A 162 22.24 7.96 6.26
CA THR A 162 22.68 7.60 4.91
C THR A 162 23.92 6.72 4.94
N ASP A 163 24.94 7.06 5.70
CA ASP A 163 26.19 6.27 5.76
C ASP A 163 25.97 4.86 6.33
N HIS A 164 24.98 4.69 7.22
CA HIS A 164 24.69 3.42 7.90
C HIS A 164 23.46 2.69 7.35
N ARG A 165 22.87 3.16 6.25
CA ARG A 165 21.58 2.66 5.71
C ARG A 165 21.55 1.16 5.36
N GLY A 166 22.69 0.59 5.01
CA GLY A 166 22.83 -0.85 4.71
C GLY A 166 23.16 -1.73 5.93
N GLY A 167 23.38 -1.13 7.10
CA GLY A 167 23.92 -1.78 8.28
C GLY A 167 23.08 -1.60 9.53
N GLU A 168 23.76 -1.58 10.68
CA GLU A 168 23.15 -1.33 11.98
C GLU A 168 23.39 0.11 12.43
N LEU A 169 22.36 0.73 12.99
CA LEU A 169 22.39 2.06 13.56
C LEU A 169 22.50 1.97 15.09
N GLY A 170 23.15 2.97 15.68
CA GLY A 170 23.21 3.14 17.14
C GLY A 170 21.83 3.40 17.74
N ALA A 171 21.62 2.93 18.98
CA ALA A 171 20.33 3.01 19.68
C ALA A 171 19.78 4.44 19.80
N ASP A 172 20.65 5.46 19.85
CA ASP A 172 20.29 6.87 19.96
C ASP A 172 19.50 7.38 18.74
N TYR A 173 19.70 6.76 17.57
CA TYR A 173 18.98 7.09 16.35
C TYR A 173 17.62 6.39 16.24
N ALA A 174 17.27 5.52 17.19
CA ALA A 174 16.00 4.79 17.14
C ALA A 174 14.81 5.73 17.28
N GLU A 175 14.88 6.75 18.14
CA GLU A 175 13.81 7.75 18.27
C GLU A 175 13.72 8.65 17.03
N VAL A 176 14.87 8.98 16.43
CA VAL A 176 14.94 9.74 15.18
C VAL A 176 14.21 9.00 14.05
N VAL A 177 14.47 7.70 13.91
CA VAL A 177 13.82 6.85 12.91
C VAL A 177 12.35 6.58 13.25
N GLN A 178 12.01 6.39 14.53
CA GLN A 178 10.61 6.24 14.96
C GLN A 178 9.78 7.51 14.70
N GLY A 179 10.41 8.69 14.71
CA GLY A 179 9.79 9.98 14.34
C GLY A 179 9.33 10.07 12.88
N ALA A 180 9.67 9.08 12.05
CA ALA A 180 9.08 8.88 10.73
C ALA A 180 7.66 8.32 10.80
N SER A 181 7.21 7.81 11.95
CA SER A 181 5.84 7.32 12.13
C SER A 181 4.82 8.44 12.13
N SER A 182 3.61 8.14 11.68
CA SER A 182 2.44 9.02 11.78
C SER A 182 1.32 8.29 12.50
N ASP A 183 0.36 9.06 13.02
CA ASP A 183 -0.71 8.54 13.87
C ASP A 183 -1.73 7.73 13.05
N PRO A 184 -1.78 6.39 13.21
CA PRO A 184 -2.69 5.54 12.45
C PRO A 184 -4.16 5.75 12.83
N ILE A 185 -4.43 6.40 13.98
CA ILE A 185 -5.79 6.67 14.45
C ILE A 185 -6.48 7.68 13.53
N ASN A 186 -5.74 8.69 13.07
CA ASN A 186 -6.25 9.78 12.24
C ASN A 186 -5.99 9.57 10.74
N ASN A 187 -5.01 8.74 10.38
CA ASN A 187 -4.73 8.36 9.00
C ASN A 187 -4.54 6.83 8.91
N PRO A 188 -5.53 6.08 8.40
CA PRO A 188 -5.45 4.61 8.33
C PRO A 188 -4.36 4.12 7.35
N ASP A 189 -3.85 4.99 6.47
CA ASP A 189 -2.77 4.70 5.53
C ASP A 189 -1.40 5.19 6.07
N ALA A 190 -1.34 5.68 7.31
CA ALA A 190 -0.10 6.13 7.94
C ALA A 190 0.91 4.99 8.08
N LEU A 191 2.16 5.27 7.73
CA LEU A 191 3.26 4.38 8.04
C LEU A 191 3.51 4.39 9.56
N VAL A 192 3.43 3.22 10.18
CA VAL A 192 3.90 3.02 11.56
C VAL A 192 5.29 2.40 11.50
N VAL A 193 6.30 3.15 11.92
CA VAL A 193 7.70 2.72 11.89
C VAL A 193 8.06 2.06 13.21
N ILE A 194 8.13 0.73 13.18
CA ILE A 194 8.54 -0.09 14.32
C ILE A 194 10.04 -0.36 14.23
N VAL A 195 10.81 0.22 15.17
CA VAL A 195 12.23 -0.07 15.32
C VAL A 195 12.43 -1.21 16.32
N VAL A 196 12.96 -2.33 15.83
CA VAL A 196 13.29 -3.48 16.67
C VAL A 196 14.75 -3.38 17.11
N ARG A 197 14.97 -3.18 18.42
CA ARG A 197 16.30 -3.04 19.02
C ARG A 197 16.80 -4.41 19.49
N ASP A 198 18.02 -4.77 19.13
CA ASP A 198 18.65 -6.01 19.61
C ASP A 198 19.21 -5.81 21.02
N ALA A 199 18.53 -6.39 22.02
CA ALA A 199 18.93 -6.32 23.42
C ALA A 199 20.32 -6.94 23.70
N LYS A 200 20.83 -7.82 22.83
CA LYS A 200 22.15 -8.45 22.97
C LYS A 200 23.26 -7.65 22.31
N ASN A 201 22.92 -6.76 21.38
CA ASN A 201 23.88 -6.00 20.58
C ASN A 201 23.77 -4.49 20.85
N GLN A 202 23.90 -4.11 22.13
CA GLN A 202 23.86 -2.69 22.56
C GLN A 202 22.61 -1.92 22.09
N HIS A 203 21.47 -2.60 21.92
CA HIS A 203 20.22 -2.02 21.40
C HIS A 203 20.35 -1.41 19.99
N ARG A 204 21.35 -1.85 19.21
CA ARG A 204 21.45 -1.51 17.78
C ARG A 204 20.26 -2.06 17.01
N PHE A 205 19.96 -1.44 15.88
CA PHE A 205 18.83 -1.81 15.05
C PHE A 205 19.14 -1.59 13.57
N ARG A 206 18.35 -2.20 12.69
CA ARG A 206 18.40 -1.94 11.24
C ARG A 206 17.22 -1.08 10.82
N LEU A 207 17.41 -0.24 9.81
CA LEU A 207 16.32 0.55 9.25
C LEU A 207 15.15 -0.37 8.83
N PRO A 208 13.91 -0.01 9.19
CA PRO A 208 12.74 -0.70 8.66
C PRO A 208 12.72 -0.65 7.13
N PRO A 209 12.25 -1.70 6.44
CA PRO A 209 12.39 -1.85 4.99
C PRO A 209 11.95 -0.66 4.12
N LEU A 210 10.86 0.02 4.51
CA LEU A 210 10.36 1.21 3.81
C LEU A 210 11.28 2.42 4.02
N VAL A 211 11.70 2.66 5.26
CA VAL A 211 12.65 3.73 5.59
C VAL A 211 13.99 3.47 4.89
N GLN A 212 14.46 2.23 4.87
CA GLN A 212 15.68 1.85 4.17
C GLN A 212 15.59 2.16 2.66
N ALA A 213 14.52 1.72 1.99
CA ALA A 213 14.34 1.98 0.56
C ALA A 213 14.26 3.48 0.26
N TYR A 214 13.60 4.26 1.12
CA TYR A 214 13.52 5.71 0.99
C TYR A 214 14.90 6.37 1.17
N VAL A 215 15.65 6.00 2.22
CA VAL A 215 17.00 6.56 2.45
C VAL A 215 17.94 6.21 1.29
N GLU A 216 17.85 5.00 0.73
CA GLU A 216 18.61 4.63 -0.47
C GLU A 216 18.20 5.45 -1.69
N MET A 217 16.90 5.72 -1.88
CA MET A 217 16.41 6.60 -2.93
C MET A 217 16.96 8.03 -2.80
N MET A 218 17.05 8.56 -1.58
CA MET A 218 17.57 9.91 -1.31
C MET A 218 19.11 10.00 -1.40
N ALA A 219 19.80 8.85 -1.34
CA ALA A 219 21.26 8.77 -1.43
C ALA A 219 21.77 8.54 -2.86
N ALA A 220 20.89 8.15 -3.79
CA ALA A 220 21.19 7.88 -5.20
C ALA A 220 21.21 9.17 -6.04
#